data_AF-A0A067C5Y7-F1
#
_entry.id   AF-A0A067C5Y7-F1
#
_cell.length_a   1.000
_cell.length_b   1.000
_cell.length_c   1.000
_cell.angle_alpha   90.00
_cell.angle_beta   90.00
_cell.angle_gamma   90.00
#
_symmetry.space_group_name_H-M   'P 1'
#
loop_
_entity.id
_entity.type
_entity.pdbx_description
1 polymer ?
#
loop_
_entity_poly.entity_id
_entity_poly.type
_entity_poly.pdbx_seq_one_letter_code
_entity_poly.pdbx_strand_id
1 'polypeptide(L)'
;MSDIEQAPPAAAPVEAPAAAAAPVEAPAAAPIEAPTASSIEAPSAAADVLAPAETAVEFVAKPGEAAVKPEFRRVLPPKTEGDDGERERGTFKKRPRDAADDPSTMLCRAVAAGEGCAYSDSCKFSHDVADYMKRRPKDFEGPCPVYTALGYCRYGLNCRYGLTHVDANGVNLGTPADEKTAKQERNIEYDILDNPEPAEHKPVDFKGKIYVGPLTTVGNLPFRRVLKHWGADITIGEMAMATNLLQGQASEWALLRRHESEDVFGVQIAGAYGDQMARVCELITRKTKVDFIDINMGCPIDLVCKAGGGAALMNRPPKLYSVIAGALTGIELGSFGLATRPSLTVKMRAGWSEKTPVAHKLLPKVQTSISSNEFMNQSVIHGRSRLQRYTKNADWVYVAECADTRGDDKTMQMVGGGDVLSYEEFHEHLQSGQIDTCMLARGALIKPWLPTEIKERRHYDISSSERLDILKDFVKCGLEHWGSDAKGINRTRRYLLEWMSFLCRYVPVGILEKLPQRINDRPMPYYGRNDLETLMASDQAADWVKISEMLLGPVPEGFQFVPKHKANAYG
;
A
#
# COMPACT_ATOMS: atom_id res chain seq x y z
N MET A 1 28.71 61.29 63.67
CA MET A 1 29.65 62.03 62.81
C MET A 1 30.05 61.05 61.71
N SER A 2 29.25 60.93 60.64
CA SER A 2 29.25 61.79 59.43
C SER A 2 30.39 61.34 58.50
N ASP A 3 30.25 61.02 57.21
CA ASP A 3 29.22 61.26 56.19
C ASP A 3 29.40 60.21 55.06
N ILE A 4 28.33 59.62 54.51
CA ILE A 4 27.69 59.91 53.19
C ILE A 4 28.57 59.59 51.96
N GLU A 5 28.16 58.56 51.22
CA GLU A 5 28.13 58.61 49.75
C GLU A 5 26.91 57.81 49.23
N GLN A 6 26.11 58.47 48.40
CA GLN A 6 24.79 58.03 47.94
C GLN A 6 24.89 57.01 46.80
N ALA A 7 24.09 55.94 46.89
CA ALA A 7 23.86 54.99 45.80
C ALA A 7 22.87 55.56 44.75
N PRO A 8 23.03 55.24 43.45
CA PRO A 8 22.18 55.75 42.38
C PRO A 8 20.78 55.08 42.35
N PRO A 9 19.78 55.71 41.71
CA PRO A 9 18.37 55.32 41.84
C PRO A 9 18.03 54.03 41.08
N ALA A 10 17.06 53.30 41.65
CA ALA A 10 16.50 52.07 41.09
C ALA A 10 15.87 52.30 39.71
N ALA A 11 16.29 51.50 38.73
CA ALA A 11 15.64 51.40 37.44
C ALA A 11 14.25 50.76 37.60
N ALA A 12 13.25 51.38 36.99
CA ALA A 12 11.88 50.89 36.97
C ALA A 12 11.78 49.49 36.35
N PRO A 13 10.87 48.63 36.85
CA PRO A 13 10.65 47.31 36.26
C PRO A 13 10.04 47.47 34.87
N VAL A 14 10.71 46.88 33.87
CA VAL A 14 10.16 46.73 32.53
C VAL A 14 9.06 45.68 32.62
N GLU A 15 7.80 46.11 32.49
CA GLU A 15 6.66 45.22 32.33
C GLU A 15 6.84 44.40 31.04
N ALA A 16 7.06 43.10 31.21
CA ALA A 16 6.94 42.14 30.12
C ALA A 16 5.45 42.01 29.74
N PRO A 17 5.08 42.08 28.45
CA PRO A 17 3.71 41.86 28.06
C PRO A 17 3.35 40.39 28.30
N ALA A 18 2.40 40.17 29.21
CA ALA A 18 1.75 38.89 29.40
C ALA A 18 0.88 38.58 28.17
N ALA A 19 1.44 37.89 27.19
CA ALA A 19 0.68 37.18 26.17
C ALA A 19 0.77 35.69 26.50
N ALA A 20 -0.24 35.21 27.23
CA ALA A 20 -0.51 33.80 27.37
C ALA A 20 -0.80 33.23 25.97
N ALA A 21 0.18 32.51 25.40
CA ALA A 21 -0.04 31.71 24.20
C ALA A 21 -0.91 30.50 24.60
N ALA A 22 -2.19 30.59 24.27
CA ALA A 22 -3.10 29.45 24.27
C ALA A 22 -2.57 28.34 23.34
N PRO A 23 -2.82 27.06 23.64
CA PRO A 23 -2.43 25.97 22.75
C PRO A 23 -3.16 26.12 21.42
N VAL A 24 -2.40 26.14 20.33
CA VAL A 24 -2.94 26.13 18.97
C VAL A 24 -3.50 24.73 18.72
N GLU A 25 -4.81 24.57 18.85
CA GLU A 25 -5.53 23.40 18.36
C GLU A 25 -5.32 23.27 16.86
N ALA A 26 -4.93 22.06 16.43
CA ALA A 26 -4.94 21.69 15.02
C ALA A 26 -6.36 21.85 14.46
N PRO A 27 -6.55 22.39 13.23
CA PRO A 27 -7.87 22.56 12.67
C PRO A 27 -8.54 21.20 12.53
N ALA A 28 -9.67 21.03 13.22
CA ALA A 28 -10.55 19.89 13.04
C ALA A 28 -10.93 19.77 11.56
N ALA A 29 -10.65 18.62 10.97
CA ALA A 29 -11.18 18.27 9.66
C ALA A 29 -12.71 18.42 9.70
N ALA A 30 -13.26 19.24 8.81
CA ALA A 30 -14.69 19.45 8.71
C ALA A 30 -15.41 18.10 8.54
N PRO A 31 -16.50 17.84 9.29
CA PRO A 31 -17.31 16.66 9.07
C PRO A 31 -17.87 16.70 7.66
N ILE A 32 -17.64 15.64 6.89
CA ILE A 32 -18.34 15.42 5.63
C ILE A 32 -19.79 15.08 6.01
N GLU A 33 -20.72 15.99 5.75
CA GLU A 33 -22.15 15.70 5.90
C GLU A 33 -22.54 14.57 4.95
N ALA A 34 -22.96 13.44 5.53
CA ALA A 34 -23.54 12.33 4.80
C ALA A 34 -24.90 12.77 4.21
N PRO A 35 -25.21 12.44 2.94
CA PRO A 35 -26.53 12.71 2.40
C PRO A 35 -27.56 11.88 3.17
N THR A 36 -28.58 12.56 3.71
CA THR A 36 -29.72 11.96 4.39
C THR A 36 -30.40 10.96 3.46
N ALA A 37 -30.63 9.74 3.97
CA ALA A 37 -31.38 8.70 3.27
C ALA A 37 -32.79 9.22 2.92
N SER A 38 -33.02 9.58 1.66
CA SER A 38 -34.37 9.73 1.15
C SER A 38 -34.96 8.33 1.02
N SER A 39 -36.04 8.07 1.76
CA SER A 39 -36.91 6.93 1.57
C SER A 39 -37.42 6.91 0.12
N ILE A 40 -36.83 6.06 -0.72
CA ILE A 40 -37.34 5.76 -2.05
C ILE A 40 -38.20 4.51 -1.91
N GLU A 41 -39.51 4.67 -2.07
CA GLU A 41 -40.46 3.59 -2.21
C GLU A 41 -40.06 2.68 -3.39
N ALA A 42 -40.15 1.37 -3.17
CA ALA A 42 -39.84 0.35 -4.16
C ALA A 42 -40.71 0.53 -5.43
N PRO A 43 -40.13 0.55 -6.64
CA PRO A 43 -40.93 0.46 -7.85
C PRO A 43 -41.44 -0.98 -8.00
N SER A 44 -42.75 -1.13 -8.18
CA SER A 44 -43.39 -2.41 -8.47
C SER A 44 -42.87 -2.95 -9.81
N ALA A 45 -42.04 -3.97 -9.79
CA ALA A 45 -41.63 -4.69 -10.99
C ALA A 45 -42.84 -5.46 -11.54
N ALA A 46 -43.21 -5.18 -12.78
CA ALA A 46 -44.10 -6.02 -13.55
C ALA A 46 -43.45 -7.41 -13.71
N ALA A 47 -44.12 -8.43 -13.20
CA ALA A 47 -43.70 -9.81 -13.28
C ALA A 47 -43.96 -10.35 -14.69
N ASP A 48 -42.91 -10.54 -15.47
CA ASP A 48 -42.94 -11.52 -16.56
C ASP A 48 -42.52 -12.88 -15.99
N VAL A 49 -43.51 -13.78 -15.99
CA VAL A 49 -43.44 -15.14 -15.45
C VAL A 49 -42.57 -16.01 -16.36
N LEU A 50 -41.34 -16.29 -15.92
CA LEU A 50 -40.57 -17.43 -16.41
C LEU A 50 -41.07 -18.70 -15.69
N ALA A 51 -41.49 -19.68 -16.48
CA ALA A 51 -42.01 -20.97 -16.02
C ALA A 51 -41.03 -21.72 -15.10
N PRO A 52 -41.53 -22.57 -14.17
CA PRO A 52 -40.71 -23.14 -13.11
C PRO A 52 -39.84 -24.27 -13.66
N ALA A 53 -38.51 -24.09 -13.58
CA ALA A 53 -37.58 -25.19 -13.73
C ALA A 53 -37.57 -26.03 -12.44
N GLU A 54 -37.62 -27.34 -12.64
CA GLU A 54 -37.76 -28.39 -11.65
C GLU A 54 -36.63 -28.40 -10.60
N THR A 55 -37.01 -28.81 -9.37
CA THR A 55 -36.17 -29.11 -8.19
C THR A 55 -35.14 -28.06 -7.78
N ALA A 56 -35.60 -27.10 -6.95
CA ALA A 56 -34.72 -26.24 -6.16
C ALA A 56 -33.88 -27.11 -5.19
N VAL A 57 -32.66 -27.46 -5.61
CA VAL A 57 -31.64 -27.98 -4.69
C VAL A 57 -31.31 -26.84 -3.73
N GLU A 58 -31.57 -27.01 -2.43
CA GLU A 58 -31.17 -26.05 -1.41
C GLU A 58 -29.66 -25.81 -1.50
N PHE A 59 -29.27 -24.65 -2.05
CA PHE A 59 -27.88 -24.31 -2.26
C PHE A 59 -27.27 -23.79 -0.96
N VAL A 60 -26.92 -24.70 -0.06
CA VAL A 60 -26.24 -24.38 1.21
C VAL A 60 -24.75 -24.09 0.90
N ALA A 61 -24.22 -23.01 1.47
CA ALA A 61 -22.81 -22.65 1.36
C ALA A 61 -21.91 -23.81 1.83
N LYS A 62 -20.86 -24.13 1.06
CA LYS A 62 -19.92 -25.19 1.43
C LYS A 62 -19.00 -24.71 2.56
N PRO A 63 -18.39 -25.62 3.35
CA PRO A 63 -17.38 -25.24 4.32
C PRO A 63 -16.25 -24.39 3.69
N GLY A 64 -16.06 -23.17 4.21
CA GLY A 64 -15.08 -22.21 3.67
C GLY A 64 -15.62 -21.28 2.58
N GLU A 65 -16.93 -21.29 2.31
CA GLU A 65 -17.61 -20.27 1.52
C GLU A 65 -18.30 -19.23 2.42
N ALA A 66 -18.32 -17.98 1.95
CA ALA A 66 -19.10 -16.91 2.54
C ALA A 66 -20.55 -17.08 2.08
N ALA A 67 -21.45 -17.35 3.01
CA ALA A 67 -22.85 -17.58 2.71
C ALA A 67 -23.55 -16.29 2.24
N VAL A 68 -24.27 -16.39 1.12
CA VAL A 68 -25.04 -15.29 0.51
C VAL A 68 -26.53 -15.57 0.56
N LYS A 69 -27.31 -14.50 0.76
CA LYS A 69 -28.76 -14.60 0.93
C LYS A 69 -29.41 -15.26 -0.29
N PRO A 70 -30.49 -16.04 -0.11
CA PRO A 70 -31.08 -16.87 -1.15
C PRO A 70 -31.38 -16.13 -2.47
N GLU A 71 -31.85 -14.89 -2.39
CA GLU A 71 -32.23 -14.06 -3.53
C GLU A 71 -31.05 -13.64 -4.44
N PHE A 72 -29.81 -13.71 -3.94
CA PHE A 72 -28.61 -13.39 -4.72
C PHE A 72 -27.85 -14.63 -5.21
N ARG A 73 -28.28 -15.85 -4.83
CA ARG A 73 -27.53 -17.06 -5.16
C ARG A 73 -27.55 -17.32 -6.67
N ARG A 74 -26.37 -17.64 -7.23
CA ARG A 74 -26.21 -17.99 -8.64
C ARG A 74 -25.93 -19.47 -8.80
N VAL A 75 -26.73 -20.15 -9.62
CA VAL A 75 -26.47 -21.55 -10.00
C VAL A 75 -25.42 -21.56 -11.12
N LEU A 76 -24.32 -22.26 -10.88
CA LEU A 76 -23.33 -22.54 -11.93
C LEU A 76 -23.71 -23.84 -12.65
N PRO A 77 -23.42 -23.96 -13.97
CA PRO A 77 -23.56 -25.23 -14.66
C PRO A 77 -22.68 -26.31 -13.99
N PRO A 78 -23.11 -27.58 -14.02
CA PRO A 78 -22.35 -28.67 -13.44
C PRO A 78 -20.95 -28.74 -14.06
N LYS A 79 -19.91 -28.80 -13.21
CA LYS A 79 -18.53 -29.00 -13.66
C LYS A 79 -18.40 -30.38 -14.33
N THR A 80 -17.69 -30.45 -15.45
CA THR A 80 -17.32 -31.72 -16.09
C THR A 80 -16.34 -32.51 -15.22
N GLU A 81 -16.49 -33.84 -15.16
CA GLU A 81 -15.60 -34.72 -14.39
C GLU A 81 -14.12 -34.47 -14.73
N GLY A 82 -13.32 -34.07 -13.73
CA GLY A 82 -11.89 -33.74 -13.88
C GLY A 82 -11.46 -32.40 -13.29
N ASP A 83 -12.39 -31.53 -12.91
CA ASP A 83 -12.13 -30.17 -12.40
C ASP A 83 -12.01 -30.08 -10.86
N ASP A 84 -11.82 -31.23 -10.21
CA ASP A 84 -11.68 -31.39 -8.75
C ASP A 84 -10.21 -31.53 -8.30
N GLY A 85 -9.27 -31.08 -9.15
CA GLY A 85 -7.84 -31.12 -8.85
C GLY A 85 -7.48 -30.33 -7.58
N GLU A 86 -6.45 -30.81 -6.85
CA GLU A 86 -5.88 -30.07 -5.72
C GLU A 86 -5.43 -28.68 -6.16
N ARG A 87 -6.08 -27.66 -5.61
CA ARG A 87 -5.92 -26.25 -5.96
C ARG A 87 -4.48 -25.77 -5.75
N GLU A 88 -3.81 -25.36 -6.83
CA GLU A 88 -2.43 -24.89 -6.76
C GLU A 88 -2.32 -23.50 -6.09
N ARG A 89 -1.67 -23.43 -4.93
CA ARG A 89 -1.39 -22.18 -4.20
C ARG A 89 0.01 -21.65 -4.54
N GLY A 90 0.19 -20.33 -4.49
CA GLY A 90 1.49 -19.68 -4.70
C GLY A 90 1.44 -18.57 -5.75
N THR A 91 2.50 -18.46 -6.56
CA THR A 91 2.59 -17.47 -7.64
C THR A 91 2.63 -18.16 -8.99
N PHE A 92 2.01 -17.57 -10.01
CA PHE A 92 2.16 -18.05 -11.39
C PHE A 92 3.62 -17.85 -11.85
N LYS A 93 4.27 -18.96 -12.25
CA LYS A 93 5.70 -18.98 -12.62
C LYS A 93 5.95 -18.48 -14.05
N LYS A 94 4.99 -18.71 -14.95
CA LYS A 94 5.02 -18.23 -16.35
C LYS A 94 3.88 -17.22 -16.51
N ARG A 95 4.23 -16.01 -16.95
CA ARG A 95 3.28 -14.93 -17.22
C ARG A 95 3.61 -14.33 -18.57
N PRO A 96 2.60 -13.92 -19.37
CA PRO A 96 2.83 -13.14 -20.58
C PRO A 96 3.68 -11.92 -20.25
N ARG A 97 4.64 -11.61 -21.13
CA ARG A 97 5.33 -10.32 -21.09
C ARG A 97 4.55 -9.38 -21.98
N ASP A 98 4.33 -8.17 -21.50
CA ASP A 98 3.76 -7.11 -22.33
C ASP A 98 4.68 -6.91 -23.54
N ALA A 99 4.09 -6.75 -24.72
CA ALA A 99 4.85 -6.46 -25.93
C ALA A 99 5.65 -5.17 -25.72
N ALA A 100 6.91 -5.16 -26.14
CA ALA A 100 7.68 -3.92 -26.14
C ALA A 100 7.13 -3.03 -27.24
N ASP A 101 6.71 -1.82 -26.88
CA ASP A 101 6.29 -0.85 -27.87
C ASP A 101 7.47 -0.45 -28.77
N ASP A 102 7.21 -0.26 -30.06
CA ASP A 102 8.21 0.22 -31.02
C ASP A 102 8.47 1.72 -30.79
N PRO A 103 9.70 2.13 -30.39
CA PRO A 103 10.03 3.53 -30.15
C PRO A 103 9.77 4.44 -31.35
N SER A 104 9.91 3.94 -32.59
CA SER A 104 9.66 4.73 -33.81
C SER A 104 8.20 5.16 -33.94
N THR A 105 7.29 4.39 -33.33
CA THR A 105 5.86 4.69 -33.26
C THR A 105 5.51 5.56 -32.05
N MET A 106 6.46 6.04 -31.26
CA MET A 106 6.20 7.00 -30.20
C MET A 106 6.76 8.37 -30.56
N LEU A 107 6.01 9.42 -30.22
CA LEU A 107 6.54 10.77 -30.32
C LEU A 107 7.65 10.95 -29.28
N CYS A 108 8.77 11.53 -29.69
CA CYS A 108 9.89 11.85 -28.80
C CYS A 108 9.39 12.69 -27.64
N ARG A 109 9.83 12.37 -26.43
CA ARG A 109 9.36 13.04 -25.21
C ARG A 109 9.64 14.54 -25.20
N ALA A 110 10.81 14.97 -25.67
CA ALA A 110 11.14 16.39 -25.74
C ALA A 110 10.20 17.10 -26.72
N VAL A 111 10.06 16.56 -27.94
CA VAL A 111 9.14 17.11 -28.96
C VAL A 111 7.70 17.14 -28.45
N ALA A 112 7.24 16.07 -27.80
CA ALA A 112 5.91 15.99 -27.22
C ALA A 112 5.66 17.03 -26.13
N ALA A 113 6.71 17.44 -25.40
CA ALA A 113 6.65 18.49 -24.40
C ALA A 113 6.81 19.91 -24.98
N GLY A 114 7.00 20.05 -26.29
CA GLY A 114 7.33 21.34 -26.93
C GLY A 114 8.78 21.77 -26.72
N GLU A 115 9.67 20.84 -26.34
CA GLU A 115 11.09 21.06 -26.08
C GLU A 115 11.96 20.56 -27.26
N GLY A 116 13.16 21.14 -27.42
CA GLY A 116 14.13 20.69 -28.42
C GLY A 116 14.73 19.33 -28.08
N CYS A 117 14.72 18.38 -29.03
CA CYS A 117 15.36 17.07 -28.85
C CYS A 117 16.88 17.16 -29.05
N ALA A 118 17.66 16.88 -28.00
CA ALA A 118 19.12 16.89 -28.05
C ALA A 118 19.74 15.89 -29.03
N TYR A 119 18.99 14.86 -29.44
CA TYR A 119 19.46 13.82 -30.35
C TYR A 119 19.16 14.12 -31.83
N SER A 120 18.29 15.10 -32.12
CA SER A 120 17.81 15.41 -33.47
C SER A 120 17.55 14.14 -34.30
N ASP A 121 18.25 13.95 -35.41
CA ASP A 121 18.02 12.88 -36.38
C ASP A 121 18.50 11.51 -35.89
N SER A 122 19.31 11.47 -34.83
CA SER A 122 19.74 10.22 -34.17
C SER A 122 18.74 9.74 -33.11
N CYS A 123 17.63 10.46 -32.90
CA CYS A 123 16.60 10.05 -31.96
C CYS A 123 15.89 8.79 -32.46
N LYS A 124 15.80 7.77 -31.61
CA LYS A 124 15.03 6.55 -31.91
C LYS A 124 13.51 6.72 -31.88
N PHE A 125 13.03 7.89 -31.47
CA PHE A 125 11.61 8.22 -31.37
C PHE A 125 11.21 9.14 -32.52
N SER A 126 9.94 9.10 -32.93
CA SER A 126 9.43 9.97 -33.99
C SER A 126 9.46 11.45 -33.56
N HIS A 127 9.81 12.34 -34.49
CA HIS A 127 9.67 13.79 -34.36
C HIS A 127 8.50 14.36 -35.20
N ASP A 128 7.78 13.49 -35.92
CA ASP A 128 6.64 13.90 -36.76
C ASP A 128 5.37 14.01 -35.90
N VAL A 129 5.09 15.22 -35.46
CA VAL A 129 3.89 15.54 -34.66
C VAL A 129 2.62 15.32 -35.48
N ALA A 130 2.62 15.68 -36.78
CA ALA A 130 1.42 15.59 -37.61
C ALA A 130 1.02 14.14 -37.87
N ASP A 131 2.00 13.26 -38.16
CA ASP A 131 1.77 11.82 -38.23
C ASP A 131 1.27 11.25 -36.90
N TYR A 132 1.97 11.58 -35.80
CA TYR A 132 1.58 11.11 -34.47
C TYR A 132 0.14 11.50 -34.12
N MET A 133 -0.27 12.74 -34.39
CA MET A 133 -1.62 13.22 -34.09
C MET A 133 -2.70 12.50 -34.90
N LYS A 134 -2.40 11.97 -36.09
CA LYS A 134 -3.36 11.19 -36.89
C LYS A 134 -3.60 9.78 -36.33
N ARG A 135 -2.57 9.17 -35.75
CA ARG A 135 -2.60 7.77 -35.28
C ARG A 135 -2.73 7.62 -33.77
N ARG A 136 -2.55 8.69 -33.00
CA ARG A 136 -2.70 8.65 -31.54
C ARG A 136 -4.14 8.25 -31.16
N PRO A 137 -4.33 7.42 -30.12
CA PRO A 137 -5.67 7.13 -29.65
C PRO A 137 -6.36 8.39 -29.10
N LYS A 138 -7.70 8.37 -29.08
CA LYS A 138 -8.50 9.44 -28.47
C LYS A 138 -8.11 9.64 -27.00
N ASP A 139 -8.08 10.91 -26.57
CA ASP A 139 -7.87 11.28 -25.18
C ASP A 139 -9.05 10.89 -24.30
N PHE A 140 -8.77 10.67 -23.02
CA PHE A 140 -9.76 10.49 -21.99
C PHE A 140 -10.45 11.81 -21.67
N GLU A 141 -11.66 11.70 -21.12
CA GLU A 141 -12.43 12.83 -20.63
C GLU A 141 -11.95 13.27 -19.25
N GLY A 142 -12.17 14.55 -18.93
CA GLY A 142 -11.78 15.14 -17.64
C GLY A 142 -10.33 15.65 -17.58
N PRO A 143 -9.95 16.30 -16.48
CA PRO A 143 -8.65 16.94 -16.34
C PRO A 143 -7.52 15.90 -16.18
N CYS A 144 -6.35 16.20 -16.74
CA CYS A 144 -5.16 15.38 -16.57
C CYS A 144 -4.72 15.30 -15.10
N PRO A 145 -4.61 14.10 -14.49
CA PRO A 145 -4.15 13.95 -13.11
C PRO A 145 -2.75 14.51 -12.87
N VAL A 146 -1.84 14.29 -13.82
CA VAL A 146 -0.45 14.78 -13.73
C VAL A 146 -0.41 16.31 -13.77
N TYR A 147 -1.12 16.93 -14.71
CA TYR A 147 -1.17 18.39 -14.82
C TYR A 147 -1.83 19.02 -13.58
N THR A 148 -2.95 18.45 -13.13
CA THR A 148 -3.66 18.91 -11.94
C THR A 148 -2.77 18.88 -10.70
N ALA A 149 -1.94 17.84 -10.56
CA ALA A 149 -1.08 17.67 -9.40
C ALA A 149 0.22 18.50 -9.46
N LEU A 150 0.69 18.89 -10.65
CA LEU A 150 2.03 19.46 -10.84
C LEU A 150 2.05 20.85 -11.48
N GLY A 151 0.92 21.33 -12.00
CA GLY A 151 0.87 22.50 -12.90
C GLY A 151 1.55 22.28 -14.26
N TYR A 152 2.24 21.15 -14.47
CA TYR A 152 2.93 20.79 -15.70
C TYR A 152 2.93 19.29 -15.94
N CYS A 153 2.55 18.88 -17.16
CA CYS A 153 2.57 17.49 -17.56
C CYS A 153 3.72 17.22 -18.53
N ARG A 154 4.84 16.69 -18.02
CA ARG A 154 6.04 16.34 -18.80
C ARG A 154 5.85 15.38 -19.99
N TYR A 155 4.65 14.84 -20.15
CA TYR A 155 4.28 13.96 -21.26
C TYR A 155 3.71 14.75 -22.45
N GLY A 156 3.23 15.98 -22.24
CA GLY A 156 2.71 16.86 -23.28
C GLY A 156 1.74 16.13 -24.23
N LEU A 157 2.00 16.14 -25.53
CA LEU A 157 1.19 15.45 -26.54
C LEU A 157 1.12 13.92 -26.39
N ASN A 158 2.10 13.29 -25.74
CA ASN A 158 2.05 11.86 -25.41
C ASN A 158 1.06 11.55 -24.28
N CYS A 159 0.62 12.55 -23.52
CA CYS A 159 -0.39 12.40 -22.49
C CYS A 159 -1.73 12.00 -23.12
N ARG A 160 -2.42 11.02 -22.53
CA ARG A 160 -3.78 10.62 -22.92
C ARG A 160 -4.88 11.53 -22.38
N TYR A 161 -4.49 12.65 -21.81
CA TYR A 161 -5.32 13.79 -21.45
C TYR A 161 -4.73 15.08 -22.08
N GLY A 162 -3.84 14.93 -23.06
CA GLY A 162 -2.98 16.00 -23.57
C GLY A 162 -3.76 17.24 -23.96
N LEU A 163 -4.88 17.06 -24.66
CA LEU A 163 -5.74 18.15 -25.14
C LEU A 163 -6.34 19.03 -24.04
N THR A 164 -6.27 18.64 -22.77
CA THR A 164 -6.71 19.47 -21.63
C THR A 164 -5.65 20.45 -21.14
N HIS A 165 -4.39 20.26 -21.53
CA HIS A 165 -3.26 21.03 -21.02
C HIS A 165 -2.18 21.30 -22.09
N VAL A 166 -2.52 21.18 -23.37
CA VAL A 166 -1.70 21.61 -24.49
C VAL A 166 -2.52 22.56 -25.37
N ASP A 167 -1.85 23.54 -25.95
CA ASP A 167 -2.49 24.51 -26.85
C ASP A 167 -2.69 23.95 -28.27
N ALA A 168 -3.24 24.77 -29.17
CA ALA A 168 -3.48 24.40 -30.57
C ALA A 168 -2.18 24.12 -31.37
N ASN A 169 -1.03 24.58 -30.88
CA ASN A 169 0.28 24.35 -31.48
C ASN A 169 1.00 23.13 -30.87
N GLY A 170 0.36 22.45 -29.90
CA GLY A 170 0.92 21.29 -29.21
C GLY A 170 1.93 21.65 -28.11
N VAL A 171 1.94 22.90 -27.66
CA VAL A 171 2.78 23.39 -26.57
C VAL A 171 2.07 23.22 -25.24
N ASN A 172 2.80 22.81 -24.21
CA ASN A 172 2.24 22.62 -22.87
C ASN A 172 1.79 23.96 -22.27
N LEU A 173 0.61 24.00 -21.63
CA LEU A 173 0.12 25.20 -20.94
C LEU A 173 0.91 25.52 -19.67
N GLY A 174 1.55 24.52 -19.06
CA GLY A 174 2.45 24.68 -17.92
C GLY A 174 3.91 24.61 -18.33
N THR A 175 4.80 24.91 -17.39
CA THR A 175 6.25 24.93 -17.58
C THR A 175 6.97 23.94 -16.66
N PRO A 176 8.20 23.51 -17.01
CA PRO A 176 9.03 22.73 -16.09
C PRO A 176 9.31 23.42 -14.75
N ALA A 177 9.17 24.76 -14.65
CA ALA A 177 9.30 25.48 -13.40
C ALA A 177 8.11 25.22 -12.46
N ASP A 178 6.91 25.06 -13.01
CA ASP A 178 5.71 24.72 -12.23
C ASP A 178 5.85 23.33 -11.60
N GLU A 179 6.30 22.33 -12.37
CA GLU A 179 6.58 20.98 -11.83
C GLU A 179 7.66 21.01 -10.74
N LYS A 180 8.69 21.85 -10.89
CA LYS A 180 9.72 22.01 -9.86
C LYS A 180 9.14 22.64 -8.60
N THR A 181 8.35 23.70 -8.72
CA THR A 181 7.71 24.39 -7.60
C THR A 181 6.77 23.46 -6.86
N ALA A 182 5.85 22.79 -7.56
CA ALA A 182 4.94 21.81 -6.97
C ALA A 182 5.68 20.60 -6.37
N LYS A 183 6.87 20.23 -6.88
CA LYS A 183 7.70 19.19 -6.24
C LYS A 183 8.46 19.71 -5.04
N GLN A 184 8.87 20.98 -5.01
CA GLN A 184 9.50 21.59 -3.86
C GLN A 184 8.50 21.75 -2.71
N GLU A 185 7.30 22.24 -2.99
CA GLU A 185 6.22 22.36 -2.00
C GLU A 185 5.82 21.01 -1.39
N ARG A 186 5.81 19.95 -2.20
CA ARG A 186 5.48 18.58 -1.73
C ARG A 186 6.68 17.80 -1.22
N ASN A 187 7.89 18.25 -1.51
CA ASN A 187 9.09 17.69 -0.90
C ASN A 187 9.12 18.23 0.52
N ILE A 188 9.10 17.34 1.48
CA ILE A 188 9.31 17.76 2.85
C ILE A 188 10.77 18.19 2.94
N GLU A 189 11.01 19.47 3.25
CA GLU A 189 12.35 20.05 3.35
C GLU A 189 13.24 19.23 4.30
N TYR A 190 14.52 19.14 3.93
CA TYR A 190 15.56 18.59 4.79
C TYR A 190 16.08 19.73 5.66
N ASP A 191 15.84 19.68 6.97
CA ASP A 191 16.70 20.39 7.91
C ASP A 191 18.05 19.66 7.94
N ILE A 192 18.91 19.97 6.96
CA ILE A 192 20.33 19.66 7.07
C ILE A 192 20.87 20.64 8.11
N LEU A 193 20.80 20.22 9.37
CA LEU A 193 21.41 20.96 10.46
C LEU A 193 22.93 20.77 10.36
N ASP A 194 23.69 21.83 10.57
CA ASP A 194 25.13 21.75 10.81
C ASP A 194 25.35 21.20 12.25
N ASN A 195 24.86 19.98 12.47
CA ASN A 195 24.88 19.29 13.75
C ASN A 195 25.90 18.14 13.68
N PRO A 196 27.01 18.21 14.44
CA PRO A 196 27.98 17.12 14.54
C PRO A 196 27.45 15.91 15.32
N GLU A 197 26.30 16.03 15.99
CA GLU A 197 25.72 14.97 16.81
C GLU A 197 24.71 14.10 16.03
N PRO A 198 24.51 12.83 16.43
CA PRO A 198 23.45 11.99 15.88
C PRO A 198 22.07 12.64 16.07
N ALA A 199 21.23 12.61 15.03
CA ALA A 199 19.87 13.13 15.09
C ALA A 199 19.04 12.56 16.24
N GLU A 200 18.11 13.38 16.78
CA GLU A 200 17.19 12.95 17.82
C GLU A 200 16.36 11.75 17.35
N HIS A 201 16.20 10.76 18.22
CA HIS A 201 15.35 9.61 17.95
C HIS A 201 13.93 9.89 18.42
N LYS A 202 12.99 9.95 17.47
CA LYS A 202 11.55 9.97 17.77
C LYS A 202 10.92 8.65 17.32
N PRO A 203 10.71 7.68 18.24
CA PRO A 203 10.07 6.43 17.89
C PRO A 203 8.68 6.66 17.29
N VAL A 204 8.35 5.92 16.23
CA VAL A 204 6.99 5.87 15.68
C VAL A 204 6.07 5.16 16.66
N ASP A 205 5.00 5.83 17.09
CA ASP A 205 3.97 5.21 17.93
C ASP A 205 2.99 4.39 17.08
N PHE A 206 3.01 3.06 17.24
CA PHE A 206 2.08 2.13 16.59
C PHE A 206 0.82 1.87 17.43
N LYS A 207 0.78 2.28 18.70
CA LYS A 207 -0.28 1.89 19.63
C LYS A 207 -1.64 2.38 19.17
N GLY A 208 -2.56 1.44 18.98
CA GLY A 208 -3.92 1.69 18.47
C GLY A 208 -3.97 2.27 17.05
N LYS A 209 -2.85 2.36 16.33
CA LYS A 209 -2.79 2.87 14.96
C LYS A 209 -3.12 1.78 13.96
N ILE A 210 -3.82 2.14 12.88
CA ILE A 210 -4.10 1.21 11.79
C ILE A 210 -2.90 1.15 10.86
N TYR A 211 -2.08 0.11 11.06
CA TYR A 211 -0.87 -0.12 10.31
C TYR A 211 -1.13 -1.04 9.11
N VAL A 212 -0.87 -0.55 7.90
CA VAL A 212 -0.91 -1.34 6.67
C VAL A 212 0.47 -1.93 6.41
N GLY A 213 0.56 -3.25 6.37
CA GLY A 213 1.78 -3.99 6.17
C GLY A 213 2.31 -3.99 4.73
N PRO A 214 3.55 -4.49 4.52
CA PRO A 214 4.18 -4.52 3.22
C PRO A 214 3.56 -5.61 2.35
N LEU A 215 3.06 -5.22 1.17
CA LEU A 215 2.34 -6.08 0.25
C LEU A 215 3.05 -6.13 -1.11
N THR A 216 4.01 -7.03 -1.29
CA THR A 216 4.75 -7.13 -2.57
C THR A 216 3.80 -7.22 -3.77
N THR A 217 4.04 -6.42 -4.79
CA THR A 217 3.27 -6.19 -6.04
C THR A 217 2.11 -5.22 -5.91
N VAL A 218 1.37 -5.25 -4.81
CA VAL A 218 0.07 -4.55 -4.70
C VAL A 218 0.09 -3.41 -3.67
N GLY A 219 1.06 -3.36 -2.77
CA GLY A 219 1.35 -2.29 -1.80
C GLY A 219 2.15 -1.13 -2.40
N ASN A 220 1.98 -0.89 -3.70
CA ASN A 220 2.62 0.21 -4.41
C ASN A 220 2.08 1.57 -3.92
N LEU A 221 2.80 2.65 -4.22
CA LEU A 221 2.47 3.99 -3.74
C LEU A 221 1.01 4.41 -4.06
N PRO A 222 0.48 4.20 -5.29
CA PRO A 222 -0.92 4.47 -5.57
C PRO A 222 -1.91 3.77 -4.65
N PHE A 223 -1.71 2.47 -4.36
CA PHE A 223 -2.59 1.74 -3.45
C PHE A 223 -2.50 2.26 -2.00
N ARG A 224 -1.30 2.61 -1.53
CA ARG A 224 -1.13 3.17 -0.18
C ARG A 224 -1.82 4.53 -0.03
N ARG A 225 -1.83 5.36 -1.08
CA ARG A 225 -2.59 6.63 -1.10
C ARG A 225 -4.09 6.40 -0.98
N VAL A 226 -4.64 5.39 -1.67
CA VAL A 226 -6.04 4.98 -1.49
C VAL A 226 -6.29 4.60 -0.03
N LEU A 227 -5.43 3.80 0.59
CA LEU A 227 -5.59 3.42 1.99
C LEU A 227 -5.45 4.60 2.97
N LYS A 228 -4.58 5.58 2.68
CA LYS A 228 -4.49 6.83 3.46
C LYS A 228 -5.80 7.61 3.39
N HIS A 229 -6.42 7.73 2.21
CA HIS A 229 -7.74 8.36 2.06
C HIS A 229 -8.81 7.66 2.92
N TRP A 230 -8.78 6.33 2.97
CA TRP A 230 -9.68 5.52 3.79
C TRP A 230 -9.27 5.40 5.27
N GLY A 231 -8.31 6.20 5.73
CA GLY A 231 -7.98 6.34 7.14
C GLY A 231 -6.89 5.40 7.67
N ALA A 232 -6.02 4.84 6.83
CA ALA A 232 -4.80 4.20 7.33
C ALA A 232 -3.90 5.22 8.05
N ASP A 233 -3.35 4.86 9.19
CA ASP A 233 -2.49 5.76 9.97
C ASP A 233 -1.03 5.61 9.55
N ILE A 234 -0.56 4.35 9.44
CA ILE A 234 0.83 4.01 9.13
C ILE A 234 0.87 3.19 7.84
N THR A 235 1.72 3.58 6.90
CA THR A 235 1.97 2.84 5.67
C THR A 235 3.42 2.39 5.57
N ILE A 236 3.66 1.35 4.78
CA ILE A 236 5.01 0.87 4.49
C ILE A 236 5.11 0.46 3.02
N GLY A 237 6.27 0.73 2.42
CA GLY A 237 6.58 0.34 1.06
C GLY A 237 6.58 -1.19 0.86
N GLU A 238 6.63 -1.60 -0.41
CA GLU A 238 6.87 -3.00 -0.73
C GLU A 238 8.27 -3.44 -0.26
N MET A 239 8.45 -4.75 -0.09
CA MET A 239 9.75 -5.31 0.27
C MET A 239 10.79 -5.02 -0.82
N ALA A 240 11.84 -4.29 -0.46
CA ALA A 240 13.00 -4.03 -1.28
C ALA A 240 14.18 -4.94 -0.94
N MET A 241 14.93 -5.39 -1.94
CA MET A 241 16.13 -6.20 -1.78
C MET A 241 17.34 -5.30 -1.55
N ALA A 242 18.03 -5.49 -0.42
CA ALA A 242 19.21 -4.69 -0.04
C ALA A 242 20.28 -4.64 -1.15
N THR A 243 20.54 -5.78 -1.80
CA THR A 243 21.52 -5.89 -2.89
C THR A 243 21.15 -5.04 -4.11
N ASN A 244 19.87 -5.00 -4.47
CA ASN A 244 19.41 -4.28 -5.66
C ASN A 244 19.44 -2.76 -5.43
N LEU A 245 19.15 -2.32 -4.20
CA LEU A 245 19.29 -0.92 -3.79
C LEU A 245 20.76 -0.46 -3.88
N LEU A 246 21.69 -1.25 -3.33
CA LEU A 246 23.12 -0.97 -3.38
C LEU A 246 23.68 -0.96 -4.82
N GLN A 247 23.08 -1.76 -5.71
CA GLN A 247 23.40 -1.75 -7.15
C GLN A 247 22.78 -0.59 -7.93
N GLY A 248 22.00 0.29 -7.28
CA GLY A 248 21.36 1.42 -7.94
C GLY A 248 20.21 1.03 -8.88
N GLN A 249 19.60 -0.15 -8.72
CA GLN A 249 18.51 -0.57 -9.61
C GLN A 249 17.29 0.34 -9.45
N ALA A 250 16.97 1.11 -10.49
CA ALA A 250 15.92 2.14 -10.43
C ALA A 250 14.53 1.59 -10.05
N SER A 251 14.21 0.36 -10.43
CA SER A 251 12.95 -0.29 -10.04
C SER A 251 12.87 -0.59 -8.55
N GLU A 252 14.00 -0.88 -7.91
CA GLU A 252 14.06 -1.14 -6.47
C GLU A 252 13.94 0.18 -5.68
N TRP A 253 14.67 1.20 -6.13
CA TRP A 253 14.59 2.55 -5.57
C TRP A 253 13.20 3.18 -5.65
N ALA A 254 12.41 2.80 -6.67
CA ALA A 254 11.03 3.26 -6.78
C ALA A 254 10.14 2.78 -5.62
N LEU A 255 10.48 1.67 -4.95
CA LEU A 255 9.71 1.12 -3.83
C LEU A 255 9.81 1.98 -2.55
N LEU A 256 10.85 2.81 -2.45
CA LEU A 256 11.16 3.65 -1.29
C LEU A 256 10.48 5.03 -1.38
N ARG A 257 9.69 5.28 -2.43
CA ARG A 257 9.01 6.56 -2.64
C ARG A 257 7.84 6.73 -1.68
N ARG A 258 7.83 7.87 -1.00
CA ARG A 258 6.76 8.41 -0.15
C ARG A 258 5.92 9.43 -0.93
N HIS A 259 4.63 9.52 -0.61
CA HIS A 259 3.78 10.66 -0.99
C HIS A 259 3.50 11.54 0.24
N GLU A 260 3.30 12.84 0.04
CA GLU A 260 3.03 13.80 1.12
C GLU A 260 1.83 13.42 2.01
N SER A 261 0.84 12.73 1.45
CA SER A 261 -0.33 12.23 2.18
C SER A 261 -0.02 11.08 3.14
N GLU A 262 1.21 10.55 3.16
CA GLU A 262 1.64 9.50 4.09
C GLU A 262 2.30 10.17 5.31
N ASP A 263 1.54 10.38 6.39
CA ASP A 263 2.04 11.03 7.62
C ASP A 263 3.16 10.22 8.30
N VAL A 264 3.01 8.89 8.32
CA VAL A 264 3.99 7.94 8.81
C VAL A 264 4.22 6.87 7.74
N PHE A 265 5.44 6.83 7.22
CA PHE A 265 5.85 5.94 6.14
C PHE A 265 7.15 5.22 6.48
N GLY A 266 7.13 3.89 6.37
CA GLY A 266 8.33 3.07 6.47
C GLY A 266 8.75 2.41 5.16
N VAL A 267 9.95 1.85 5.14
CA VAL A 267 10.43 0.99 4.05
C VAL A 267 10.84 -0.37 4.58
N GLN A 268 10.46 -1.44 3.88
CA GLN A 268 10.85 -2.79 4.26
C GLN A 268 12.04 -3.29 3.43
N ILE A 269 13.09 -3.74 4.09
CA ILE A 269 14.32 -4.24 3.46
C ILE A 269 14.51 -5.73 3.75
N ALA A 270 14.86 -6.49 2.70
CA ALA A 270 15.27 -7.88 2.79
C ALA A 270 16.76 -8.02 2.46
N GLY A 271 17.51 -8.60 3.38
CA GLY A 271 18.94 -8.87 3.23
C GLY A 271 19.37 -10.05 4.12
N ALA A 272 20.59 -10.50 3.92
CA ALA A 272 21.15 -11.64 4.66
C ALA A 272 22.46 -11.32 5.38
N TYR A 273 23.09 -10.16 5.13
CA TYR A 273 24.44 -9.86 5.62
C TYR A 273 24.46 -8.51 6.35
N GLY A 274 25.02 -8.48 7.56
CA GLY A 274 25.05 -7.28 8.41
C GLY A 274 25.77 -6.10 7.75
N ASP A 275 26.90 -6.34 7.09
CA ASP A 275 27.64 -5.32 6.34
C ASP A 275 26.86 -4.73 5.16
N GLN A 276 26.01 -5.54 4.51
CA GLN A 276 25.10 -5.04 3.47
C GLN A 276 23.96 -4.24 4.08
N MET A 277 23.42 -4.69 5.21
CA MET A 277 22.37 -3.97 5.94
C MET A 277 22.84 -2.62 6.46
N ALA A 278 24.09 -2.53 6.94
CA ALA A 278 24.69 -1.26 7.35
C ALA A 278 24.73 -0.26 6.18
N ARG A 279 25.34 -0.67 5.07
CA ARG A 279 25.48 0.19 3.89
C ARG A 279 24.14 0.63 3.32
N VAL A 280 23.15 -0.27 3.24
CA VAL A 280 21.84 0.08 2.67
C VAL A 280 21.03 0.96 3.61
N CYS A 281 21.08 0.73 4.93
CA CYS A 281 20.33 1.55 5.89
C CYS A 281 20.95 2.94 6.04
N GLU A 282 22.27 3.07 5.98
CA GLU A 282 22.97 4.37 5.88
C GLU A 282 22.50 5.13 4.64
N LEU A 283 22.49 4.45 3.49
CA LEU A 283 22.11 5.04 2.22
C LEU A 283 20.63 5.47 2.20
N ILE A 284 19.73 4.64 2.74
CA ILE A 284 18.30 4.97 2.89
C ILE A 284 18.14 6.19 3.78
N THR A 285 18.77 6.20 4.95
CA THR A 285 18.67 7.31 5.92
C THR A 285 19.15 8.63 5.31
N ARG A 286 20.22 8.61 4.51
CA ARG A 286 20.77 9.82 3.87
C ARG A 286 20.01 10.29 2.64
N LYS A 287 19.33 9.39 1.92
CA LYS A 287 18.80 9.68 0.57
C LYS A 287 17.29 9.61 0.47
N THR A 288 16.59 9.23 1.53
CA THR A 288 15.14 9.07 1.53
C THR A 288 14.54 9.62 2.82
N LYS A 289 13.26 10.00 2.76
CA LYS A 289 12.51 10.41 3.94
C LYS A 289 11.60 9.28 4.41
N VAL A 290 12.03 8.57 5.43
CA VAL A 290 11.32 7.46 6.04
C VAL A 290 11.28 7.66 7.54
N ASP A 291 10.17 7.29 8.18
CA ASP A 291 10.01 7.41 9.63
C ASP A 291 10.50 6.14 10.34
N PHE A 292 10.54 5.01 9.62
CA PHE A 292 11.13 3.77 10.10
C PHE A 292 11.63 2.87 8.96
N ILE A 293 12.60 2.02 9.28
CA ILE A 293 13.11 0.95 8.40
C ILE A 293 12.70 -0.38 9.01
N ASP A 294 12.04 -1.24 8.24
CA ASP A 294 11.62 -2.58 8.66
C ASP A 294 12.51 -3.66 8.07
N ILE A 295 12.99 -4.59 8.89
CA ILE A 295 13.74 -5.75 8.41
C ILE A 295 12.80 -6.92 8.17
N ASN A 296 12.74 -7.38 6.92
CA ASN A 296 11.97 -8.55 6.56
C ASN A 296 12.65 -9.83 7.05
N MET A 297 12.08 -10.44 8.09
CA MET A 297 12.45 -11.76 8.62
C MET A 297 11.34 -12.80 8.44
N GLY A 298 10.37 -12.50 7.56
CA GLY A 298 9.14 -13.28 7.44
C GLY A 298 8.77 -13.70 6.03
N CYS A 299 9.44 -13.21 4.98
CA CYS A 299 9.12 -13.54 3.60
C CYS A 299 9.36 -15.05 3.35
N PRO A 300 8.34 -15.81 2.90
CA PRO A 300 8.47 -17.25 2.67
C PRO A 300 8.99 -17.60 1.27
N ILE A 301 9.25 -16.60 0.41
CA ILE A 301 9.66 -16.81 -0.98
C ILE A 301 10.98 -17.58 -1.02
N ASP A 302 11.00 -18.67 -1.80
CA ASP A 302 12.13 -19.59 -1.86
C ASP A 302 13.42 -18.91 -2.33
N LEU A 303 13.32 -17.98 -3.30
CA LEU A 303 14.48 -17.21 -3.78
C LEU A 303 15.13 -16.39 -2.65
N VAL A 304 14.32 -15.70 -1.84
CA VAL A 304 14.79 -14.88 -0.71
C VAL A 304 15.36 -15.77 0.39
N CYS A 305 14.68 -16.87 0.72
CA CYS A 305 15.14 -17.83 1.73
C CYS A 305 16.47 -18.51 1.33
N LYS A 306 16.62 -18.88 0.05
CA LYS A 306 17.86 -19.48 -0.49
C LYS A 306 19.04 -18.51 -0.43
N ALA A 307 18.79 -17.22 -0.66
CA ALA A 307 19.78 -16.16 -0.45
C ALA A 307 20.09 -15.90 1.04
N GLY A 308 19.41 -16.59 1.97
CA GLY A 308 19.63 -16.48 3.41
C GLY A 308 18.84 -15.36 4.10
N GLY A 309 17.98 -14.64 3.37
CA GLY A 309 17.13 -13.58 3.91
C GLY A 309 15.70 -14.05 4.24
N GLY A 310 14.83 -13.12 4.65
CA GLY A 310 13.43 -13.43 4.97
C GLY A 310 13.29 -14.45 6.10
N ALA A 311 12.36 -15.39 5.97
CA ALA A 311 12.09 -16.39 7.00
C ALA A 311 13.29 -17.34 7.30
N ALA A 312 14.30 -17.39 6.43
CA ALA A 312 15.51 -18.18 6.70
C ALA A 312 16.37 -17.61 7.83
N LEU A 313 16.30 -16.30 8.08
CA LEU A 313 17.02 -15.64 9.19
C LEU A 313 16.60 -16.19 10.55
N MET A 314 15.32 -16.53 10.72
CA MET A 314 14.77 -17.04 11.98
C MET A 314 15.41 -18.37 12.44
N ASN A 315 15.94 -19.16 11.51
CA ASN A 315 16.64 -20.41 11.82
C ASN A 315 18.15 -20.21 12.01
N ARG A 316 18.65 -18.97 11.89
CA ARG A 316 20.07 -18.62 11.96
C ARG A 316 20.28 -17.42 12.90
N PRO A 317 20.07 -17.58 14.23
CA PRO A 317 20.10 -16.46 15.16
C PRO A 317 21.36 -15.58 15.07
N PRO A 318 22.60 -16.12 14.99
CA PRO A 318 23.80 -15.27 14.86
C PRO A 318 23.75 -14.37 13.61
N LYS A 319 23.21 -14.88 12.50
CA LYS A 319 23.08 -14.14 11.25
C LYS A 319 21.99 -13.07 11.35
N LEU A 320 20.88 -13.40 12.01
CA LEU A 320 19.79 -12.47 12.30
C LEU A 320 20.27 -11.29 13.14
N TYR A 321 20.99 -11.53 14.23
CA TYR A 321 21.52 -10.46 15.08
C TYR A 321 22.56 -9.61 14.33
N SER A 322 23.41 -10.23 13.49
CA SER A 322 24.32 -9.48 12.62
C SER A 322 23.58 -8.56 11.63
N VAL A 323 22.44 -8.99 11.09
CA VAL A 323 21.58 -8.18 10.20
C VAL A 323 20.98 -7.00 10.95
N ILE A 324 20.45 -7.22 12.17
CA ILE A 324 19.90 -6.15 13.02
C ILE A 324 21.00 -5.15 13.38
N ALA A 325 22.13 -5.63 13.91
CA ALA A 325 23.24 -4.78 14.32
C ALA A 325 23.80 -3.96 13.15
N GLY A 326 23.90 -4.57 11.97
CA GLY A 326 24.25 -3.87 10.75
C GLY A 326 23.27 -2.76 10.41
N ALA A 327 21.96 -3.05 10.39
CA ALA A 327 20.94 -2.05 10.11
C ALA A 327 20.99 -0.87 11.09
N LEU A 328 21.12 -1.14 12.39
CA LEU A 328 21.27 -0.12 13.44
C LEU A 328 22.49 0.76 13.22
N THR A 329 23.65 0.15 12.96
CA THR A 329 24.89 0.86 12.62
C THR A 329 24.69 1.76 11.39
N GLY A 330 24.02 1.25 10.36
CA GLY A 330 23.74 2.00 9.15
C GLY A 330 22.86 3.22 9.40
N ILE A 331 21.77 3.05 10.15
CA ILE A 331 20.89 4.16 10.54
C ILE A 331 21.68 5.23 11.29
N GLU A 332 22.46 4.84 12.29
CA GLU A 332 23.28 5.77 13.08
C GLU A 332 24.26 6.56 12.20
N LEU A 333 25.05 5.88 11.35
CA LEU A 333 25.98 6.51 10.41
C LEU A 333 25.28 7.40 9.38
N GLY A 334 24.05 7.07 9.04
CA GLY A 334 23.23 7.83 8.10
C GLY A 334 22.60 9.09 8.72
N SER A 335 22.57 9.19 10.04
CA SER A 335 21.78 10.19 10.77
C SER A 335 22.53 11.49 11.11
N PHE A 336 23.85 11.52 10.91
CA PHE A 336 24.64 12.73 11.13
C PHE A 336 24.15 13.87 10.22
N GLY A 337 23.92 15.05 10.81
CA GLY A 337 23.41 16.23 10.10
C GLY A 337 21.92 16.19 9.77
N LEU A 338 21.14 15.27 10.36
CA LEU A 338 19.68 15.25 10.25
C LEU A 338 19.03 15.74 11.54
N ALA A 339 17.83 16.34 11.44
CA ALA A 339 17.03 16.69 12.61
C ALA A 339 16.43 15.46 13.31
N THR A 340 16.01 14.45 12.54
CA THR A 340 15.42 13.21 13.06
C THR A 340 15.99 11.99 12.34
N ARG A 341 16.14 10.87 13.07
CA ARG A 341 16.52 9.58 12.48
C ARG A 341 15.36 8.57 12.45
N PRO A 342 15.30 7.67 11.46
CA PRO A 342 14.30 6.63 11.40
C PRO A 342 14.52 5.56 12.49
N SER A 343 13.42 5.02 13.00
CA SER A 343 13.48 3.85 13.90
C SER A 343 13.73 2.55 13.13
N LEU A 344 14.20 1.51 13.83
CA LEU A 344 14.27 0.15 13.29
C LEU A 344 13.09 -0.69 13.78
N THR A 345 12.44 -1.40 12.85
CA THR A 345 11.42 -2.40 13.14
C THR A 345 11.80 -3.74 12.54
N VAL A 346 11.22 -4.83 13.03
CA VAL A 346 11.41 -6.16 12.43
C VAL A 346 10.08 -6.85 12.22
N LYS A 347 9.98 -7.59 11.11
CA LYS A 347 8.80 -8.39 10.80
C LYS A 347 9.13 -9.86 10.70
N MET A 348 8.61 -10.64 11.64
CA MET A 348 8.79 -12.08 11.73
C MET A 348 7.50 -12.86 11.40
N ARG A 349 7.68 -14.16 11.22
CA ARG A 349 6.61 -15.17 11.25
C ARG A 349 6.67 -15.92 12.59
N ALA A 350 5.73 -16.81 12.84
CA ALA A 350 5.81 -17.69 14.03
C ALA A 350 7.09 -18.56 14.06
N GLY A 351 7.58 -18.95 12.87
CA GLY A 351 8.79 -19.75 12.70
C GLY A 351 8.86 -20.38 11.30
N TRP A 352 9.74 -21.36 11.13
CA TRP A 352 9.85 -22.09 9.86
C TRP A 352 8.65 -23.01 9.62
N SER A 353 8.23 -23.75 10.65
CA SER A 353 7.09 -24.65 10.61
C SER A 353 6.22 -24.50 11.85
N GLU A 354 4.97 -24.92 11.77
CA GLU A 354 4.03 -24.97 12.89
C GLU A 354 4.53 -25.87 14.04
N LYS A 355 5.35 -26.90 13.73
CA LYS A 355 5.95 -27.81 14.72
C LYS A 355 7.13 -27.19 15.45
N THR A 356 7.73 -26.14 14.89
CA THR A 356 8.95 -25.51 15.40
C THR A 356 8.79 -23.98 15.43
N PRO A 357 7.84 -23.47 16.22
CA PRO A 357 7.73 -22.04 16.45
C PRO A 357 8.97 -21.54 17.20
N VAL A 358 9.46 -20.35 16.83
CA VAL A 358 10.74 -19.83 17.37
C VAL A 358 10.69 -18.33 17.66
N ALA A 359 9.65 -17.60 17.23
CA ALA A 359 9.55 -16.16 17.43
C ALA A 359 9.66 -15.77 18.92
N HIS A 360 8.94 -16.47 19.82
CA HIS A 360 9.01 -16.26 21.28
C HIS A 360 10.44 -16.39 21.86
N LYS A 361 11.34 -17.16 21.22
CA LYS A 361 12.74 -17.32 21.67
C LYS A 361 13.66 -16.22 21.15
N LEU A 362 13.30 -15.63 20.01
CA LEU A 362 14.11 -14.61 19.34
C LEU A 362 13.77 -13.21 19.85
N LEU A 363 12.49 -12.95 20.16
CA LEU A 363 12.00 -11.63 20.55
C LEU A 363 12.76 -10.99 21.73
N PRO A 364 12.98 -11.67 22.87
CA PRO A 364 13.70 -11.06 24.00
C PRO A 364 15.13 -10.67 23.63
N LYS A 365 15.76 -11.45 22.74
CA LYS A 365 17.09 -11.16 22.23
C LYS A 365 17.07 -10.01 21.23
N VAL A 366 16.07 -9.92 20.36
CA VAL A 366 15.88 -8.77 19.44
C VAL A 366 15.72 -7.48 20.24
N GLN A 367 14.89 -7.50 21.28
CA GLN A 367 14.68 -6.37 22.18
C GLN A 367 15.99 -5.92 22.86
N THR A 368 16.84 -6.87 23.25
CA THR A 368 18.14 -6.59 23.91
C THR A 368 19.34 -6.50 22.96
N SER A 369 19.13 -6.55 21.63
CA SER A 369 20.21 -6.79 20.66
C SER A 369 21.25 -5.68 20.57
N ILE A 370 21.02 -4.48 21.11
CA ILE A 370 22.04 -3.45 21.37
C ILE A 370 21.60 -2.65 22.63
N SER A 371 22.57 -2.24 23.43
CA SER A 371 22.48 -1.51 24.71
C SER A 371 21.69 -0.19 24.71
N SER A 372 21.16 0.22 23.58
CA SER A 372 20.31 1.41 23.42
C SER A 372 18.92 0.96 22.98
N ASN A 373 18.05 0.72 23.97
CA ASN A 373 16.61 0.50 23.81
C ASN A 373 15.91 1.60 22.98
N GLU A 374 16.62 2.67 22.64
CA GLU A 374 16.16 3.74 21.78
C GLU A 374 15.87 3.27 20.35
N PHE A 375 16.66 2.40 19.71
CA PHE A 375 16.53 2.22 18.25
C PHE A 375 15.53 1.15 17.80
N MET A 376 15.31 0.12 18.61
CA MET A 376 14.38 -0.96 18.32
C MET A 376 12.96 -0.56 18.72
N ASN A 377 12.20 -0.03 17.77
CA ASN A 377 10.90 0.55 18.06
C ASN A 377 9.77 -0.48 18.10
N GLN A 378 9.81 -1.49 17.21
CA GLN A 378 8.64 -2.35 17.00
C GLN A 378 8.99 -3.75 16.45
N SER A 379 8.20 -4.76 16.84
CA SER A 379 8.24 -6.10 16.26
C SER A 379 6.86 -6.59 15.78
N VAL A 380 6.77 -6.95 14.49
CA VAL A 380 5.56 -7.53 13.89
C VAL A 380 5.66 -9.05 13.91
N ILE A 381 4.72 -9.74 14.57
CA ILE A 381 4.60 -11.20 14.51
C ILE A 381 3.42 -11.58 13.63
N HIS A 382 3.72 -12.22 12.51
CA HIS A 382 2.70 -12.87 11.71
C HIS A 382 2.41 -14.27 12.27
N GLY A 383 1.17 -14.53 12.71
CA GLY A 383 0.73 -15.78 13.38
C GLY A 383 0.73 -17.05 12.52
N ARG A 384 1.44 -17.06 11.38
CA ARG A 384 1.67 -18.27 10.58
C ARG A 384 3.15 -18.47 10.36
N SER A 385 3.59 -19.71 10.41
CA SER A 385 4.91 -20.17 9.99
C SER A 385 5.17 -19.92 8.50
N ARG A 386 6.42 -20.09 8.09
CA ARG A 386 6.82 -20.04 6.68
C ARG A 386 6.10 -21.09 5.84
N LEU A 387 6.10 -22.35 6.29
CA LEU A 387 5.56 -23.48 5.52
C LEU A 387 4.04 -23.40 5.34
N GLN A 388 3.33 -22.83 6.33
CA GLN A 388 1.90 -22.54 6.17
C GLN A 388 1.66 -21.55 5.03
N ARG A 389 2.56 -20.59 4.75
CA ARG A 389 2.32 -19.50 3.79
C ARG A 389 0.99 -18.79 4.11
N TYR A 390 -0.08 -19.12 3.38
CA TYR A 390 -1.47 -18.66 3.50
C TYR A 390 -2.46 -19.80 3.76
N THR A 391 -1.97 -21.00 4.05
CA THR A 391 -2.77 -22.15 4.45
C THR A 391 -3.02 -22.06 5.95
N LYS A 392 -4.25 -22.38 6.37
CA LYS A 392 -4.75 -22.26 7.75
C LYS A 392 -4.88 -20.81 8.25
N ASN A 393 -5.53 -20.68 9.39
CA ASN A 393 -5.69 -19.41 10.10
C ASN A 393 -4.38 -19.02 10.80
N ALA A 394 -4.20 -17.72 11.02
CA ALA A 394 -3.17 -17.21 11.91
C ALA A 394 -3.46 -17.63 13.36
N ASP A 395 -2.41 -18.06 14.04
CA ASP A 395 -2.40 -18.42 15.44
C ASP A 395 -2.19 -17.16 16.28
N TRP A 396 -3.30 -16.54 16.69
CA TRP A 396 -3.30 -15.34 17.52
C TRP A 396 -2.97 -15.62 18.99
N VAL A 397 -3.18 -16.85 19.45
CA VAL A 397 -2.75 -17.29 20.79
C VAL A 397 -1.22 -17.27 20.86
N TYR A 398 -0.55 -17.78 19.83
CA TYR A 398 0.91 -17.72 19.73
C TYR A 398 1.45 -16.30 19.55
N VAL A 399 0.71 -15.41 18.85
CA VAL A 399 1.07 -13.98 18.75
C VAL A 399 1.07 -13.33 20.14
N ALA A 400 0.04 -13.60 20.94
CA ALA A 400 -0.05 -13.17 22.34
C ALA A 400 1.11 -13.72 23.19
N GLU A 401 1.39 -15.02 23.12
CA GLU A 401 2.54 -15.65 23.81
C GLU A 401 3.87 -14.96 23.45
N CYS A 402 4.06 -14.67 22.16
CA CYS A 402 5.23 -13.93 21.70
C CYS A 402 5.33 -12.53 22.33
N ALA A 403 4.21 -11.81 22.40
CA ALA A 403 4.16 -10.47 23.00
C ALA A 403 4.44 -10.49 24.50
N ASP A 404 4.02 -11.54 25.22
CA ASP A 404 4.32 -11.72 26.65
C ASP A 404 5.81 -11.92 26.93
N THR A 405 6.58 -12.48 25.98
CA THR A 405 8.02 -12.70 26.19
C THR A 405 8.83 -11.41 26.37
N ARG A 406 8.25 -10.27 26.04
CA ARG A 406 8.81 -8.93 26.25
C ARG A 406 8.91 -8.55 27.74
N GLY A 407 8.16 -9.23 28.62
CA GLY A 407 8.09 -8.92 30.04
C GLY A 407 7.49 -7.53 30.30
N ASP A 408 7.94 -6.87 31.36
CA ASP A 408 7.43 -5.56 31.78
C ASP A 408 7.94 -4.40 30.91
N ASP A 409 9.05 -4.60 30.20
CA ASP A 409 9.63 -3.59 29.32
C ASP A 409 8.86 -3.51 27.99
N LYS A 410 7.82 -2.69 27.96
CA LYS A 410 6.98 -2.47 26.78
C LYS A 410 7.50 -1.39 25.82
N THR A 411 8.79 -1.02 25.90
CA THR A 411 9.39 0.00 25.00
C THR A 411 9.30 -0.40 23.52
N MET A 412 9.70 -1.63 23.18
CA MET A 412 9.54 -2.16 21.82
C MET A 412 8.08 -2.58 21.61
N GLN A 413 7.30 -1.84 20.82
CA GLN A 413 5.88 -2.12 20.58
C GLN A 413 5.66 -3.45 19.81
N MET A 414 4.61 -4.18 20.15
CA MET A 414 4.28 -5.48 19.56
C MET A 414 3.07 -5.35 18.64
N VAL A 415 3.24 -5.73 17.37
CA VAL A 415 2.14 -5.72 16.39
C VAL A 415 1.80 -7.14 15.97
N GLY A 416 0.53 -7.50 16.13
CA GLY A 416 0.01 -8.76 15.64
C GLY A 416 -0.34 -8.70 14.16
N GLY A 417 -0.09 -9.78 13.41
CA GLY A 417 -0.39 -9.83 11.99
C GLY A 417 -1.02 -11.15 11.55
N GLY A 418 -2.08 -11.05 10.75
CA GLY A 418 -2.66 -12.18 10.04
C GLY A 418 -4.18 -12.16 10.09
N ASP A 419 -4.81 -12.31 8.92
CA ASP A 419 -6.22 -12.72 8.83
C ASP A 419 -7.29 -11.76 9.38
N VAL A 420 -6.92 -10.50 9.66
CA VAL A 420 -7.88 -9.41 9.95
C VAL A 420 -8.61 -8.98 8.67
N LEU A 421 -9.95 -9.11 8.63
CA LEU A 421 -10.83 -8.64 7.56
C LEU A 421 -12.01 -7.77 8.07
N SER A 422 -12.22 -7.68 9.38
CA SER A 422 -13.32 -6.93 10.01
C SER A 422 -12.84 -6.07 11.18
N TYR A 423 -13.66 -5.08 11.56
CA TYR A 423 -13.36 -4.27 12.74
C TYR A 423 -13.49 -5.09 14.03
N GLU A 424 -14.42 -6.04 14.08
CA GLU A 424 -14.58 -6.96 15.21
C GLU A 424 -13.30 -7.76 15.45
N GLU A 425 -12.76 -8.42 14.41
CA GLU A 425 -11.49 -9.15 14.52
C GLU A 425 -10.34 -8.23 14.96
N PHE A 426 -10.26 -7.02 14.41
CA PHE A 426 -9.23 -6.05 14.80
C PHE A 426 -9.30 -5.75 16.30
N HIS A 427 -10.48 -5.39 16.83
CA HIS A 427 -10.64 -5.04 18.24
C HIS A 427 -10.57 -6.26 19.15
N GLU A 428 -11.06 -7.43 18.74
CA GLU A 428 -10.96 -8.71 19.47
C GLU A 428 -9.50 -9.04 19.78
N HIS A 429 -8.61 -8.94 18.79
CA HIS A 429 -7.18 -9.23 18.99
C HIS A 429 -6.48 -8.23 19.92
N LEU A 430 -7.02 -7.02 20.10
CA LEU A 430 -6.49 -6.04 21.05
C LEU A 430 -7.04 -6.22 22.48
N GLN A 431 -8.10 -7.01 22.68
CA GLN A 431 -8.76 -7.15 23.99
C GLN A 431 -7.82 -7.69 25.08
N SER A 432 -6.85 -8.53 24.74
CA SER A 432 -5.90 -9.07 25.72
C SER A 432 -4.91 -8.02 26.25
N GLY A 433 -4.73 -6.90 25.54
CA GLY A 433 -3.76 -5.85 25.89
C GLY A 433 -2.30 -6.27 25.76
N GLN A 434 -2.02 -7.44 25.17
CA GLN A 434 -0.66 -7.96 25.00
C GLN A 434 0.03 -7.35 23.77
N ILE A 435 -0.74 -7.11 22.71
CA ILE A 435 -0.30 -6.42 21.49
C ILE A 435 -0.76 -4.96 21.50
N ASP A 436 0.03 -4.10 20.86
CA ASP A 436 -0.18 -2.66 20.82
C ASP A 436 -1.04 -2.23 19.62
N THR A 437 -1.02 -2.99 18.53
CA THR A 437 -1.96 -2.86 17.40
C THR A 437 -1.94 -4.12 16.50
N CYS A 438 -2.78 -4.13 15.46
CA CYS A 438 -2.81 -5.13 14.40
C CYS A 438 -2.31 -4.54 13.06
N MET A 439 -1.56 -5.34 12.30
CA MET A 439 -1.13 -5.02 10.95
C MET A 439 -2.11 -5.58 9.92
N LEU A 440 -2.71 -4.71 9.11
CA LEU A 440 -3.57 -5.07 7.99
C LEU A 440 -2.73 -5.49 6.77
N ALA A 441 -3.20 -6.49 6.02
CA ALA A 441 -2.53 -6.97 4.82
C ALA A 441 -3.55 -7.33 3.73
N ARG A 442 -3.88 -8.61 3.59
CA ARG A 442 -4.89 -9.06 2.61
C ARG A 442 -6.27 -8.46 2.86
N GLY A 443 -6.62 -8.20 4.12
CA GLY A 443 -7.87 -7.53 4.48
C GLY A 443 -8.02 -6.18 3.78
N ALA A 444 -6.98 -5.35 3.80
CA ALA A 444 -6.97 -4.05 3.13
C ALA A 444 -7.07 -4.16 1.59
N LEU A 445 -6.56 -5.24 0.99
CA LEU A 445 -6.71 -5.50 -0.45
C LEU A 445 -8.14 -5.89 -0.84
N ILE A 446 -8.85 -6.60 0.05
CA ILE A 446 -10.25 -7.00 -0.16
C ILE A 446 -11.20 -5.84 0.19
N LYS A 447 -10.87 -5.07 1.23
CA LYS A 447 -11.66 -3.94 1.74
C LYS A 447 -10.74 -2.73 1.99
N PRO A 448 -10.50 -1.88 0.99
CA PRO A 448 -9.70 -0.66 1.19
C PRO A 448 -10.25 0.29 2.26
N TRP A 449 -11.56 0.26 2.49
CA TRP A 449 -12.27 1.01 3.53
C TRP A 449 -12.21 0.35 4.92
N LEU A 450 -11.56 -0.80 5.07
CA LEU A 450 -11.39 -1.47 6.37
C LEU A 450 -10.80 -0.55 7.46
N PRO A 451 -9.82 0.35 7.18
CA PRO A 451 -9.37 1.29 8.22
C PRO A 451 -10.50 2.20 8.73
N THR A 452 -11.41 2.64 7.85
CA THR A 452 -12.60 3.40 8.25
C THR A 452 -13.56 2.55 9.09
N GLU A 453 -13.82 1.30 8.70
CA GLU A 453 -14.62 0.38 9.52
C GLU A 453 -14.02 0.18 10.93
N ILE A 454 -12.69 0.07 11.04
CA ILE A 454 -12.00 -0.09 12.32
C ILE A 454 -12.16 1.14 13.19
N LYS A 455 -12.01 2.35 12.62
CA LYS A 455 -12.16 3.62 13.33
C LYS A 455 -13.60 3.84 13.80
N GLU A 456 -14.57 3.57 12.94
CA GLU A 456 -15.99 3.81 13.23
C GLU A 456 -16.70 2.64 13.90
N ARG A 457 -16.04 1.48 13.99
CA ARG A 457 -16.59 0.25 14.58
C ARG A 457 -17.93 -0.15 13.98
N ARG A 458 -18.00 -0.11 12.65
CA ARG A 458 -19.18 -0.54 11.89
C ARG A 458 -18.79 -1.15 10.56
N HIS A 459 -19.66 -2.01 10.06
CA HIS A 459 -19.56 -2.48 8.68
C HIS A 459 -20.06 -1.43 7.70
N TYR A 460 -19.38 -1.33 6.56
CA TYR A 460 -19.79 -0.50 5.45
C TYR A 460 -20.26 -1.38 4.29
N ASP A 461 -21.49 -1.17 3.85
CA ASP A 461 -22.04 -1.83 2.66
C ASP A 461 -21.79 -0.98 1.41
N ILE A 462 -20.52 -0.88 1.00
CA ILE A 462 -20.12 -0.04 -0.13
C ILE A 462 -20.77 -0.55 -1.43
N SER A 463 -21.45 0.35 -2.15
CA SER A 463 -22.10 0.09 -3.44
C SER A 463 -21.09 -0.20 -4.56
N SER A 464 -21.56 -0.71 -5.70
CA SER A 464 -20.69 -0.90 -6.87
C SER A 464 -20.18 0.42 -7.47
N SER A 465 -20.97 1.50 -7.42
CA SER A 465 -20.54 2.83 -7.87
C SER A 465 -19.43 3.40 -7.00
N GLU A 466 -19.59 3.37 -5.68
CA GLU A 466 -18.54 3.80 -4.75
C GLU A 466 -17.26 2.95 -4.91
N ARG A 467 -17.40 1.63 -5.08
CA ARG A 467 -16.23 0.77 -5.38
C ARG A 467 -15.55 1.16 -6.69
N LEU A 468 -16.31 1.55 -7.72
CA LEU A 468 -15.74 2.03 -8.97
C LEU A 468 -14.98 3.35 -8.77
N ASP A 469 -15.49 4.25 -7.92
CA ASP A 469 -14.82 5.50 -7.58
C ASP A 469 -13.49 5.26 -6.85
N ILE A 470 -13.42 4.26 -5.96
CA ILE A 470 -12.14 3.84 -5.36
C ILE A 470 -11.14 3.36 -6.44
N LEU A 471 -11.62 2.65 -7.47
CA LEU A 471 -10.75 2.26 -8.60
C LEU A 471 -10.30 3.47 -9.42
N LYS A 472 -11.15 4.50 -9.59
CA LYS A 472 -10.78 5.77 -10.21
C LYS A 472 -9.69 6.49 -9.40
N ASP A 473 -9.79 6.49 -8.07
CA ASP A 473 -8.76 7.08 -7.20
C ASP A 473 -7.42 6.37 -7.35
N PHE A 474 -7.42 5.03 -7.41
CA PHE A 474 -6.22 4.26 -7.69
C PHE A 474 -5.63 4.62 -9.06
N VAL A 475 -6.47 4.72 -10.10
CA VAL A 475 -6.05 5.10 -11.45
C VAL A 475 -5.44 6.50 -11.44
N LYS A 476 -6.10 7.49 -10.82
CA LYS A 476 -5.59 8.85 -10.68
C LYS A 476 -4.19 8.85 -10.03
N CYS A 477 -4.07 8.19 -8.88
CA CYS A 477 -2.80 8.05 -8.17
C CYS A 477 -1.73 7.32 -9.01
N GLY A 478 -2.13 6.32 -9.78
CA GLY A 478 -1.27 5.54 -10.67
C GLY A 478 -0.73 6.36 -11.83
N LEU A 479 -1.57 7.17 -12.47
CA LEU A 479 -1.17 8.05 -13.57
C LEU A 479 -0.25 9.17 -13.09
N GLU A 480 -0.51 9.75 -11.92
CA GLU A 480 0.41 10.71 -11.28
C GLU A 480 1.79 10.08 -11.01
N HIS A 481 1.81 8.81 -10.57
CA HIS A 481 3.04 8.13 -10.15
C HIS A 481 3.85 7.53 -11.31
N TRP A 482 3.19 6.85 -12.24
CA TRP A 482 3.83 6.12 -13.34
C TRP A 482 3.78 6.86 -14.68
N GLY A 483 2.83 7.77 -14.84
CA GLY A 483 2.65 8.57 -16.04
C GLY A 483 1.28 8.44 -16.68
N SER A 484 0.94 9.46 -17.45
CA SER A 484 -0.29 9.54 -18.26
C SER A 484 -0.04 9.26 -19.75
N ASP A 485 1.17 8.86 -20.12
CA ASP A 485 1.47 8.31 -21.43
C ASP A 485 1.01 6.84 -21.54
N ALA A 486 1.05 6.27 -22.75
CA ALA A 486 0.64 4.88 -23.00
C ALA A 486 1.33 3.87 -22.06
N LYS A 487 2.63 4.08 -21.80
CA LYS A 487 3.42 3.25 -20.90
C LYS A 487 2.95 3.36 -19.45
N GLY A 488 2.72 4.58 -18.95
CA GLY A 488 2.21 4.81 -17.60
C GLY A 488 0.80 4.25 -17.40
N ILE A 489 -0.07 4.33 -18.41
CA ILE A 489 -1.40 3.73 -18.41
C ILE A 489 -1.33 2.21 -18.36
N ASN A 490 -0.53 1.59 -19.21
CA ASN A 490 -0.38 0.13 -19.22
C ASN A 490 0.18 -0.39 -17.89
N ARG A 491 1.12 0.35 -17.29
CA ARG A 491 1.63 0.05 -15.95
C ARG A 491 0.55 0.20 -14.89
N THR A 492 -0.22 1.28 -14.92
CA THR A 492 -1.34 1.51 -13.99
C THR A 492 -2.37 0.39 -14.09
N ARG A 493 -2.77 0.02 -15.31
CA ARG A 493 -3.66 -1.10 -15.59
C ARG A 493 -3.14 -2.40 -15.02
N ARG A 494 -1.86 -2.71 -15.27
CA ARG A 494 -1.23 -3.94 -14.78
C ARG A 494 -1.38 -4.07 -13.27
N TYR A 495 -1.08 -3.03 -12.51
CA TYR A 495 -1.18 -3.05 -11.04
C TYR A 495 -2.63 -2.99 -10.54
N LEU A 496 -3.52 -2.28 -11.24
CA LEU A 496 -4.96 -2.30 -10.98
C LEU A 496 -5.49 -3.74 -11.06
N LEU A 497 -5.18 -4.45 -12.15
CA LEU A 497 -5.62 -5.84 -12.35
C LEU A 497 -5.02 -6.80 -11.30
N GLU A 498 -3.77 -6.60 -10.89
CA GLU A 498 -3.18 -7.38 -9.77
C GLU A 498 -3.95 -7.17 -8.47
N TRP A 499 -4.36 -5.93 -8.18
CA TRP A 499 -5.14 -5.62 -6.99
C TRP A 499 -6.59 -6.12 -7.10
N MET A 500 -7.26 -5.97 -8.25
CA MET A 500 -8.62 -6.46 -8.50
C MET A 500 -8.76 -7.96 -8.24
N SER A 501 -7.69 -8.72 -8.47
CA SER A 501 -7.67 -10.14 -8.13
C SER A 501 -7.98 -10.37 -6.63
N PHE A 502 -7.60 -9.47 -5.72
CA PHE A 502 -7.99 -9.57 -4.32
C PHE A 502 -9.36 -8.96 -4.04
N LEU A 503 -9.65 -7.80 -4.65
CA LEU A 503 -10.88 -7.04 -4.41
C LEU A 503 -12.14 -7.84 -4.76
N CYS A 504 -12.10 -8.69 -5.79
CA CYS A 504 -13.24 -9.53 -6.18
C CYS A 504 -13.69 -10.53 -5.10
N ARG A 505 -12.87 -10.72 -4.05
CA ARG A 505 -13.23 -11.57 -2.91
C ARG A 505 -14.18 -10.90 -1.91
N TYR A 506 -14.41 -9.60 -2.04
CA TYR A 506 -15.38 -8.89 -1.21
C TYR A 506 -16.79 -9.35 -1.59
N VAL A 507 -17.56 -9.76 -0.60
CA VAL A 507 -19.00 -9.96 -0.74
C VAL A 507 -19.69 -8.79 -0.04
N PRO A 508 -20.57 -8.04 -0.74
CA PRO A 508 -21.31 -6.93 -0.14
C PRO A 508 -22.02 -7.33 1.15
N VAL A 509 -21.96 -6.46 2.15
CA VAL A 509 -22.58 -6.67 3.47
C VAL A 509 -24.09 -6.89 3.32
N GLY A 510 -24.74 -6.18 2.41
CA GLY A 510 -26.16 -6.36 2.11
C GLY A 510 -26.51 -7.71 1.48
N ILE A 511 -25.54 -8.45 0.96
CA ILE A 511 -25.70 -9.76 0.29
C ILE A 511 -25.32 -10.93 1.22
N LEU A 512 -24.44 -10.71 2.20
CA LEU A 512 -24.03 -11.73 3.16
C LEU A 512 -25.20 -12.18 4.06
N GLU A 513 -25.28 -13.47 4.34
CA GLU A 513 -26.21 -14.01 5.36
C GLU A 513 -25.70 -13.79 6.77
N LYS A 514 -24.38 -13.85 6.94
CA LYS A 514 -23.72 -13.75 8.23
C LYS A 514 -22.53 -12.81 8.15
N LEU A 515 -22.48 -11.90 9.12
CA LEU A 515 -21.34 -11.01 9.34
C LEU A 515 -20.51 -11.50 10.56
N PRO A 516 -19.19 -11.22 10.58
CA PRO A 516 -18.39 -10.74 9.45
C PRO A 516 -18.00 -11.88 8.47
N GLN A 517 -17.66 -11.51 7.23
CA GLN A 517 -16.93 -12.41 6.31
C GLN A 517 -15.51 -12.66 6.86
N ARG A 518 -15.03 -13.91 6.85
CA ARG A 518 -13.65 -14.23 7.24
C ARG A 518 -12.71 -14.16 6.04
N ILE A 519 -11.43 -13.86 6.28
CA ILE A 519 -10.41 -13.73 5.23
C ILE A 519 -10.24 -14.97 4.34
N ASN A 520 -10.55 -16.15 4.88
CA ASN A 520 -10.38 -17.43 4.20
C ASN A 520 -11.67 -17.90 3.52
N ASP A 521 -12.79 -17.22 3.77
CA ASP A 521 -14.05 -17.49 3.09
C ASP A 521 -13.91 -17.10 1.62
N ARG A 522 -14.41 -17.97 0.76
CA ARG A 522 -14.55 -17.71 -0.67
C ARG A 522 -15.96 -17.20 -0.95
N PRO A 523 -16.13 -16.20 -1.81
CA PRO A 523 -17.47 -15.90 -2.31
C PRO A 523 -18.06 -17.17 -2.93
N MET A 524 -19.22 -17.61 -2.45
CA MET A 524 -20.01 -18.56 -3.24
C MET A 524 -20.55 -17.83 -4.47
N PRO A 525 -20.88 -18.52 -5.57
CA PRO A 525 -21.40 -17.85 -6.77
C PRO A 525 -22.67 -17.05 -6.47
N TYR A 526 -22.67 -15.76 -6.82
CA TYR A 526 -23.79 -14.86 -6.58
C TYR A 526 -23.99 -13.86 -7.73
N TYR A 527 -25.21 -13.34 -7.86
CA TYR A 527 -25.51 -12.13 -8.62
C TYR A 527 -25.41 -10.94 -7.68
N GLY A 528 -24.73 -9.89 -8.13
CA GLY A 528 -24.71 -8.62 -7.42
C GLY A 528 -26.06 -7.90 -7.49
N ARG A 529 -26.21 -6.81 -6.72
CA ARG A 529 -27.40 -5.94 -6.79
C ARG A 529 -27.61 -5.29 -8.16
N ASN A 530 -26.56 -5.24 -8.99
CA ASN A 530 -26.58 -4.77 -10.36
C ASN A 530 -25.47 -5.44 -11.18
N ASP A 531 -25.45 -5.18 -12.49
CA ASP A 531 -24.47 -5.76 -13.42
C ASP A 531 -23.02 -5.42 -13.06
N LEU A 532 -22.76 -4.18 -12.64
CA LEU A 532 -21.41 -3.77 -12.24
C LEU A 532 -20.94 -4.50 -10.99
N GLU A 533 -21.82 -4.70 -10.01
CA GLU A 533 -21.52 -5.47 -8.81
C GLU A 533 -21.24 -6.94 -9.14
N THR A 534 -22.04 -7.53 -10.03
CA THR A 534 -21.84 -8.88 -10.55
C THR A 534 -20.49 -9.01 -11.27
N LEU A 535 -20.14 -8.01 -12.10
CA LEU A 535 -18.87 -7.96 -12.81
C LEU A 535 -17.67 -7.85 -11.84
N MET A 536 -17.79 -7.03 -10.80
CA MET A 536 -16.75 -6.89 -9.77
C MET A 536 -16.59 -8.13 -8.89
N ALA A 537 -17.63 -8.95 -8.75
CA ALA A 537 -17.59 -10.22 -8.02
C ALA A 537 -16.90 -11.34 -8.82
N SER A 538 -16.73 -11.17 -10.14
CA SER A 538 -16.12 -12.17 -11.00
C SER A 538 -14.67 -12.44 -10.61
N ASP A 539 -14.28 -13.72 -10.60
CA ASP A 539 -12.91 -14.18 -10.41
C ASP A 539 -12.14 -14.31 -11.74
N GLN A 540 -12.78 -13.98 -12.86
CA GLN A 540 -12.20 -14.11 -14.18
C GLN A 540 -11.39 -12.87 -14.57
N ALA A 541 -10.13 -13.08 -14.96
CA ALA A 541 -9.25 -12.02 -15.41
C ALA A 541 -9.83 -11.19 -16.57
N ALA A 542 -10.60 -11.81 -17.46
CA ALA A 542 -11.26 -11.14 -18.58
C ALA A 542 -12.26 -10.07 -18.11
N ASP A 543 -12.97 -10.30 -17.01
CA ASP A 543 -13.92 -9.34 -16.47
C ASP A 543 -13.21 -8.18 -15.76
N TRP A 544 -12.08 -8.45 -15.10
CA TRP A 544 -11.24 -7.39 -14.56
C TRP A 544 -10.67 -6.49 -15.67
N VAL A 545 -10.32 -7.09 -16.81
CA VAL A 545 -9.89 -6.34 -18.00
C VAL A 545 -11.00 -5.40 -18.46
N LYS A 546 -12.25 -5.87 -18.59
CA LYS A 546 -13.40 -5.00 -18.95
C LYS A 546 -13.54 -3.80 -18.02
N ILE A 547 -13.48 -4.01 -16.70
CA ILE A 547 -13.54 -2.91 -15.72
C ILE A 547 -12.36 -1.94 -15.92
N SER A 548 -11.15 -2.46 -16.14
CA SER A 548 -10.00 -1.61 -16.42
C SER A 548 -10.16 -0.81 -17.71
N GLU A 549 -10.89 -1.32 -18.71
CA GLU A 549 -11.18 -0.60 -19.95
C GLU A 549 -12.15 0.56 -19.76
N MET A 550 -13.11 0.41 -18.83
CA MET A 550 -13.99 1.51 -18.42
C MET A 550 -13.19 2.69 -17.84
N LEU A 551 -12.04 2.43 -17.22
CA LEU A 551 -11.23 3.43 -16.50
C LEU A 551 -10.04 3.95 -17.29
N LEU A 552 -9.44 3.13 -18.15
CA LEU A 552 -8.16 3.39 -18.83
C LEU A 552 -8.24 3.18 -20.35
N GLY A 553 -9.46 3.11 -20.91
CA GLY A 553 -9.70 2.87 -22.34
C GLY A 553 -9.42 1.44 -22.79
N PRO A 554 -9.52 1.15 -24.09
CA PRO A 554 -9.30 -0.20 -24.61
C PRO A 554 -7.87 -0.69 -24.34
N VAL A 555 -7.72 -2.01 -24.12
CA VAL A 555 -6.39 -2.63 -24.06
C VAL A 555 -5.76 -2.74 -25.46
N PRO A 556 -4.42 -2.83 -25.55
CA PRO A 556 -3.75 -3.15 -26.81
C PRO A 556 -4.22 -4.50 -27.38
N GLU A 557 -4.15 -4.64 -28.70
CA GLU A 557 -4.47 -5.91 -29.37
C GLU A 557 -3.59 -7.05 -28.82
N GLY A 558 -4.21 -8.20 -28.56
CA GLY A 558 -3.52 -9.37 -28.00
C GLY A 558 -3.11 -9.24 -26.53
N PHE A 559 -3.57 -8.21 -25.80
CA PHE A 559 -3.30 -8.08 -24.38
C PHE A 559 -3.82 -9.29 -23.58
N GLN A 560 -2.95 -9.86 -22.75
CA GLN A 560 -3.27 -10.97 -21.86
C GLN A 560 -2.82 -10.67 -20.44
N PHE A 561 -3.73 -10.88 -19.49
CA PHE A 561 -3.44 -10.73 -18.07
C PHE A 561 -3.53 -12.06 -17.34
N VAL A 562 -2.45 -12.43 -16.66
CA VAL A 562 -2.42 -13.54 -15.70
C VAL A 562 -1.98 -12.95 -14.36
N PRO A 563 -2.79 -13.04 -13.29
CA PRO A 563 -2.43 -12.48 -11.99
C PRO A 563 -1.14 -13.11 -11.47
N LYS A 564 -0.37 -12.37 -10.67
CA LYS A 564 0.85 -12.89 -10.05
C LYS A 564 0.53 -13.92 -8.98
N HIS A 565 -0.51 -13.66 -8.19
CA HIS A 565 -0.90 -14.49 -7.06
C HIS A 565 -1.96 -15.50 -7.49
N LYS A 566 -1.72 -16.79 -7.23
CA LYS A 566 -2.72 -17.86 -7.36
C LYS A 566 -3.77 -17.80 -6.24
N ALA A 567 -3.87 -16.68 -5.53
CA ALA A 567 -4.89 -16.49 -4.51
C ALA A 567 -6.30 -16.60 -5.10
N ASN A 568 -6.46 -16.44 -6.42
CA ASN A 568 -7.74 -16.42 -7.14
C ASN A 568 -7.78 -17.39 -8.34
N ALA A 569 -6.82 -18.29 -8.46
CA ALA A 569 -6.79 -19.20 -9.59
C ALA A 569 -7.81 -20.32 -9.38
N TYR A 570 -8.96 -20.21 -10.04
CA TYR A 570 -9.55 -21.37 -10.69
C TYR A 570 -8.54 -21.82 -11.74
N GLY A 571 -8.09 -23.06 -11.59
CA GLY A 571 -7.12 -23.70 -12.45
C GLY A 571 -7.06 -25.16 -12.06
#